data_AF-A0A914L1R8-F1
#
_entry.id   AF-A0A914L1R8-F1
#
_cell.length_a   1.000
_cell.length_b   1.000
_cell.length_c   1.000
_cell.angle_alpha   90.00
_cell.angle_beta   90.00
_cell.angle_gamma   90.00
#
_symmetry.space_group_name_H-M   'P 1'
#
loop_
_entity.id
_entity.type
_entity.pdbx_description
1 polymer ?
#
loop_
_entity_poly.entity_id
_entity_poly.type
_entity_poly.pdbx_seq_one_letter_code
_entity_poly.pdbx_strand_id
1 'polypeptide(L)'
;MGNAECRQNTGRICSEDDSPALSFDDNFPNFNETTINRGTIVSPKPQLKFHSICGTNIVLLRDGRVAKRRESFCKGLAFSNRPIGIGEIVCIRLCEVGNNWSGVMRTLRSRKNRCPHFIVWFRNGSFRFGVTNVDPASFRDIELPKFACPDLTSKGGYWAKSLAERFSVQGLILHFFINDSGEMHYGVNGVHKGLFLSGINVNSPLWTIVDIYGNSVAVEFVGD
;
A
#
# COMPACT_ATOMS: atom_id res chain seq x y z
N MET A 1 42.52 34.98 14.32
CA MET A 1 41.72 33.88 14.93
C MET A 1 40.27 34.30 14.75
N GLY A 2 39.47 33.89 13.76
CA GLY A 2 39.30 32.59 13.13
C GLY A 2 37.85 32.15 13.42
N ASN A 3 36.87 32.75 12.71
CA ASN A 3 35.44 32.44 12.82
C ASN A 3 35.13 31.04 12.27
N ALA A 4 34.25 30.29 12.94
CA ALA A 4 33.60 29.12 12.37
C ALA A 4 32.08 29.17 12.70
N GLU A 5 31.29 29.52 11.69
CA GLU A 5 29.83 29.41 11.67
C GLU A 5 29.42 27.93 11.65
N CYS A 6 28.56 27.52 12.58
CA CYS A 6 27.87 26.23 12.50
C CYS A 6 26.51 26.47 11.81
N ARG A 7 26.40 25.97 10.58
CA ARG A 7 25.24 26.14 9.69
C ARG A 7 23.96 25.56 10.31
N GLN A 8 22.93 26.39 10.31
CA GLN A 8 21.54 26.00 10.52
C GLN A 8 21.13 25.00 9.43
N ASN A 9 20.73 23.78 9.83
CA ASN A 9 20.01 22.88 8.94
C ASN A 9 18.57 22.78 9.46
N THR A 10 17.74 23.69 9.00
CA THR A 10 16.30 23.71 9.23
C THR A 10 15.69 22.50 8.53
N GLY A 11 15.52 21.40 9.27
CA GLY A 11 14.74 20.26 8.82
C GLY A 11 13.32 20.72 8.52
N ARG A 12 12.97 20.78 7.22
CA ARG A 12 11.61 21.02 6.75
C ARG A 12 10.68 20.03 7.41
N ILE A 13 9.79 20.59 8.22
CA ILE A 13 8.51 20.00 8.58
C ILE A 13 7.83 19.68 7.24
N CYS A 14 7.66 18.40 6.91
CA CYS A 14 6.70 18.03 5.86
C CYS A 14 5.32 18.29 6.44
N SER A 15 4.82 19.50 6.20
CA SER A 15 3.43 19.87 6.37
C SER A 15 2.56 18.80 5.72
N GLU A 16 1.56 18.33 6.46
CA GLU A 16 0.47 17.56 5.88
C GLU A 16 -0.18 18.45 4.81
N ASP A 17 0.08 18.10 3.56
CA ASP A 17 -0.29 18.89 2.40
C ASP A 17 -1.82 18.96 2.23
N ASP A 18 -2.40 20.10 2.62
CA ASP A 18 -3.36 20.84 1.80
C ASP A 18 -2.65 21.35 0.53
N SER A 19 -2.12 20.43 -0.27
CA SER A 19 -1.60 20.79 -1.59
C SER A 19 -2.78 21.19 -2.47
N PRO A 20 -2.77 22.40 -3.07
CA PRO A 20 -3.73 22.73 -4.11
C PRO A 20 -3.59 21.70 -5.23
N ALA A 21 -4.67 21.41 -5.95
CA ALA A 21 -4.64 20.53 -7.12
C ALA A 21 -3.55 21.00 -8.09
N LEU A 22 -2.36 20.42 -7.96
CA LEU A 22 -1.25 20.70 -8.85
C LEU A 22 -1.61 20.09 -10.19
N SER A 23 -1.60 20.98 -11.19
CA SER A 23 -1.81 20.74 -12.60
C SER A 23 -1.18 19.44 -13.06
N PHE A 24 -1.96 18.67 -13.83
CA PHE A 24 -1.55 17.58 -14.72
C PHE A 24 -0.04 17.36 -14.82
N ASP A 25 0.49 16.44 -14.00
CA ASP A 25 1.75 15.78 -14.34
C ASP A 25 1.47 14.92 -15.58
N ASP A 26 2.01 15.34 -16.74
CA ASP A 26 1.95 14.60 -18.01
C ASP A 26 2.62 13.20 -17.94
N ASN A 27 3.21 12.85 -16.79
CA ASN A 27 3.85 11.56 -16.52
C ASN A 27 2.93 10.54 -15.82
N PHE A 28 1.67 10.87 -15.52
CA PHE A 28 0.73 9.86 -15.03
C PHE A 28 0.23 9.02 -16.20
N PRO A 29 0.47 7.70 -16.22
CA PRO A 29 -0.05 6.86 -17.29
C PRO A 29 -1.58 6.93 -17.26
N ASN A 30 -2.19 7.21 -18.42
CA ASN A 30 -3.63 7.48 -18.55
C ASN A 30 -4.45 6.33 -17.94
N PHE A 31 -4.96 6.55 -16.72
CA PHE A 31 -5.96 5.67 -16.13
C PHE A 31 -7.29 5.91 -16.83
N ASN A 32 -7.79 4.89 -17.51
CA ASN A 32 -9.20 4.80 -17.85
C ASN A 32 -9.91 3.96 -16.78
N GLU A 33 -11.19 4.24 -16.49
CA GLU A 33 -11.97 3.42 -15.54
C GLU A 33 -12.08 1.94 -15.96
N THR A 34 -11.68 1.63 -17.19
CA THR A 34 -11.54 0.29 -17.77
C THR A 34 -10.14 -0.31 -17.61
N THR A 35 -9.25 0.28 -16.78
CA THR A 35 -7.89 -0.23 -16.59
C THR A 35 -7.95 -1.59 -15.90
N ILE A 36 -7.48 -2.61 -16.61
CA ILE A 36 -7.46 -4.00 -16.20
C ILE A 36 -6.02 -4.37 -15.84
N ASN A 37 -5.82 -5.12 -14.75
CA ASN A 37 -4.48 -5.47 -14.24
C ASN A 37 -3.74 -6.52 -15.11
N ARG A 38 -3.45 -6.19 -16.37
CA ARG A 38 -2.86 -7.08 -17.39
C ARG A 38 -1.51 -6.61 -17.91
N GLY A 39 -0.70 -5.95 -17.08
CA GLY A 39 0.60 -5.44 -17.53
C GLY A 39 0.50 -4.07 -18.19
N THR A 40 1.54 -3.72 -18.92
CA THR A 40 1.57 -2.50 -19.75
C THR A 40 1.17 -2.84 -21.19
N ILE A 41 0.83 -1.83 -21.99
CA ILE A 41 0.55 -2.02 -23.42
C ILE A 41 1.73 -2.69 -24.14
N VAL A 42 2.97 -2.33 -23.77
CA VAL A 42 4.20 -2.86 -24.36
C VAL A 42 4.63 -4.20 -23.77
N SER A 43 4.13 -4.57 -22.59
CA SER A 43 4.42 -5.85 -21.93
C SER A 43 3.15 -6.43 -21.30
N PRO A 44 2.25 -7.01 -22.13
CA PRO A 44 1.03 -7.63 -21.64
C PRO A 44 1.34 -8.82 -20.74
N LYS A 45 0.55 -8.98 -19.68
CA LYS A 45 0.68 -10.06 -18.70
C LYS A 45 -0.69 -10.64 -18.36
N PRO A 46 -0.76 -11.86 -17.80
CA PRO A 46 -1.99 -12.40 -17.28
C PRO A 46 -2.65 -11.47 -16.25
N GLN A 47 -3.98 -11.53 -16.14
CA GLN A 47 -4.74 -10.80 -15.14
C GLN A 47 -4.14 -11.01 -13.74
N LEU A 48 -3.88 -9.91 -13.04
CA LEU A 48 -3.39 -9.94 -11.67
C LEU A 48 -4.45 -10.55 -10.75
N LYS A 49 -4.00 -11.47 -9.92
CA LYS A 49 -4.77 -12.15 -8.89
C LYS A 49 -3.99 -12.09 -7.58
N PHE A 50 -4.63 -12.45 -6.48
CA PHE A 50 -3.96 -12.72 -5.22
C PHE A 50 -3.27 -14.08 -5.28
N HIS A 51 -2.04 -14.13 -4.75
CA HIS A 51 -1.27 -15.35 -4.59
C HIS A 51 -1.92 -16.26 -3.54
N SER A 52 -1.81 -17.58 -3.70
CA SER A 52 -2.38 -18.56 -2.75
C SER A 52 -1.78 -18.43 -1.34
N ILE A 53 -0.50 -18.04 -1.27
CA ILE A 53 0.17 -17.64 -0.03
C ILE A 53 -0.38 -16.30 0.43
N CYS A 54 -1.21 -16.35 1.47
CA CYS A 54 -1.84 -15.21 2.12
C CYS A 54 -2.00 -15.50 3.62
N GLY A 55 -2.30 -14.46 4.40
CA GLY A 55 -2.47 -14.57 5.85
C GLY A 55 -3.62 -15.51 6.21
N THR A 56 -3.52 -16.15 7.38
CA THR A 56 -4.46 -17.22 7.78
C THR A 56 -5.92 -16.78 7.87
N ASN A 57 -6.19 -15.48 7.96
CA ASN A 57 -7.55 -14.92 8.04
C ASN A 57 -8.08 -14.45 6.67
N ILE A 58 -7.30 -14.62 5.60
CA ILE A 58 -7.67 -14.27 4.24
C ILE A 58 -8.27 -15.50 3.53
N VAL A 59 -9.34 -15.25 2.80
CA VAL A 59 -9.95 -16.17 1.86
C VAL A 59 -9.90 -15.56 0.50
N LEU A 60 -9.44 -16.35 -0.46
CA LEU A 60 -9.47 -15.97 -1.85
C LEU A 60 -10.78 -16.41 -2.49
N LEU A 61 -11.47 -15.47 -3.11
CA LEU A 61 -12.74 -15.66 -3.81
C LEU A 61 -12.57 -15.26 -5.28
N ARG A 62 -13.55 -15.63 -6.12
CA ARG A 62 -13.57 -15.32 -7.57
C ARG A 62 -12.27 -15.72 -8.28
N ASP A 63 -11.82 -16.96 -8.06
CA ASP A 63 -10.60 -17.52 -8.67
C ASP A 63 -9.35 -16.65 -8.37
N GLY A 64 -9.22 -16.23 -7.12
CA GLY A 64 -8.08 -15.42 -6.65
C GLY A 64 -8.19 -13.93 -6.96
N ARG A 65 -9.28 -13.43 -7.58
CA ARG A 65 -9.43 -11.98 -7.83
C ARG A 65 -9.78 -11.18 -6.60
N VAL A 66 -10.44 -11.79 -5.61
CA VAL A 66 -10.91 -11.13 -4.39
C VAL A 66 -10.21 -11.74 -3.19
N ALA A 67 -9.63 -10.91 -2.34
CA ALA A 67 -9.14 -11.31 -1.02
C ALA A 67 -10.11 -10.74 0.03
N LYS A 68 -10.73 -11.63 0.81
CA LYS A 68 -11.68 -11.28 1.87
C LYS A 68 -11.18 -11.77 3.22
N ARG A 69 -11.17 -10.90 4.22
CA ARG A 69 -10.91 -11.25 5.61
C ARG A 69 -12.15 -11.90 6.22
N ARG A 70 -12.02 -13.09 6.82
CA ARG A 70 -13.12 -13.77 7.54
C ARG A 70 -13.41 -13.12 8.88
N GLU A 71 -12.44 -13.19 9.78
CA GLU A 71 -12.56 -12.78 11.19
C GLU A 71 -11.23 -12.22 11.69
N SER A 72 -11.24 -11.56 12.86
CA SER A 72 -10.09 -10.88 13.49
C SER A 72 -9.65 -9.57 12.81
N PHE A 73 -8.74 -8.86 13.48
CA PHE A 73 -8.19 -7.56 13.09
C PHE A 73 -6.75 -7.66 12.53
N CYS A 74 -6.19 -8.86 12.43
CA CYS A 74 -4.80 -9.11 12.05
C CYS A 74 -4.67 -10.32 11.10
N LYS A 75 -3.44 -10.58 10.61
CA LYS A 75 -3.12 -11.65 9.64
C LYS A 75 -3.89 -11.51 8.32
N GLY A 76 -4.06 -10.26 7.87
CA GLY A 76 -4.78 -9.88 6.66
C GLY A 76 -3.90 -9.71 5.42
N LEU A 77 -2.67 -10.24 5.44
CA LEU A 77 -1.71 -10.07 4.35
C LEU A 77 -2.11 -10.84 3.09
N ALA A 78 -2.01 -10.19 1.95
CA ALA A 78 -2.18 -10.81 0.64
C ALA A 78 -1.15 -10.22 -0.34
N PHE A 79 -0.73 -11.02 -1.30
CA PHE A 79 0.28 -10.64 -2.29
C PHE A 79 -0.27 -10.82 -3.70
N SER A 80 0.31 -10.14 -4.69
CA SER A 80 0.01 -10.46 -6.10
C SER A 80 0.55 -11.84 -6.47
N ASN A 81 -0.13 -12.54 -7.38
CA ASN A 81 0.27 -13.87 -7.85
C ASN A 81 1.47 -13.85 -8.80
N ARG A 82 1.84 -12.68 -9.31
CA ARG A 82 2.97 -12.45 -10.21
C ARG A 82 3.61 -11.10 -9.93
N PRO A 83 4.86 -10.86 -10.38
CA PRO A 83 5.45 -9.55 -10.30
C PRO A 83 4.77 -8.54 -11.24
N ILE A 84 4.68 -7.31 -10.76
CA ILE A 84 4.23 -6.14 -11.52
C ILE A 84 5.42 -5.49 -12.24
N GLY A 85 5.16 -4.90 -13.40
CA GLY A 85 6.16 -4.19 -14.19
C GLY A 85 6.31 -2.73 -13.74
N ILE A 86 7.44 -2.13 -14.06
CA ILE A 86 7.60 -0.68 -13.98
C ILE A 86 6.63 -0.02 -14.96
N GLY A 87 5.92 1.01 -14.49
CA GLY A 87 4.83 1.66 -15.24
C GLY A 87 3.54 0.84 -15.37
N GLU A 88 3.47 -0.39 -14.83
CA GLU A 88 2.22 -1.17 -14.79
C GLU A 88 1.26 -0.52 -13.79
N ILE A 89 0.09 -0.07 -14.27
CA ILE A 89 -0.98 0.44 -13.39
C ILE A 89 -1.66 -0.75 -12.71
N VAL A 90 -1.62 -0.74 -11.38
CA VAL A 90 -2.31 -1.71 -10.54
C VAL A 90 -3.55 -1.06 -9.93
N CYS A 91 -4.72 -1.65 -10.18
CA CYS A 91 -6.02 -1.19 -9.73
C CYS A 91 -6.62 -2.17 -8.70
N ILE A 92 -6.94 -1.66 -7.51
CA ILE A 92 -7.53 -2.40 -6.40
C ILE A 92 -8.84 -1.73 -6.01
N ARG A 93 -9.93 -2.48 -6.04
CA ARG A 93 -11.25 -2.05 -5.56
C ARG A 93 -11.45 -2.47 -4.11
N LEU A 94 -11.95 -1.56 -3.28
CA LEU A 94 -12.42 -1.84 -1.93
C LEU A 94 -13.86 -2.36 -2.00
N CYS A 95 -14.06 -3.68 -1.91
CA CYS A 95 -15.36 -4.32 -2.14
C CYS A 95 -16.28 -4.27 -0.93
N GLU A 96 -15.72 -4.33 0.28
CA GLU A 96 -16.49 -4.40 1.51
C GLU A 96 -15.76 -3.65 2.62
N VAL A 97 -16.49 -2.79 3.32
CA VAL A 97 -16.04 -2.02 4.47
C VAL A 97 -16.93 -2.39 5.65
N GLY A 98 -16.33 -2.80 6.75
CA GLY A 98 -17.02 -3.11 8.01
C GLY A 98 -17.22 -1.86 8.85
N ASN A 99 -18.35 -1.83 9.57
CA ASN A 99 -18.73 -0.71 10.44
C ASN A 99 -18.22 -0.84 11.89
N ASN A 100 -17.55 -1.94 12.22
CA ASN A 100 -17.33 -2.37 13.62
C ASN A 100 -15.89 -2.18 14.12
N TRP A 101 -15.02 -1.54 13.34
CA TRP A 101 -13.60 -1.37 13.68
C TRP A 101 -13.19 0.11 13.69
N SER A 102 -14.09 1.00 14.14
CA SER A 102 -13.67 2.32 14.60
C SER A 102 -12.71 2.10 15.78
N GLY A 103 -11.42 2.36 15.59
CA GLY A 103 -10.38 2.08 16.57
C GLY A 103 -10.73 2.61 17.96
N VAL A 104 -11.22 1.74 18.85
CA VAL A 104 -11.39 2.10 20.26
C VAL A 104 -9.99 2.30 20.81
N MET A 105 -9.69 3.57 21.04
CA MET A 105 -8.44 4.09 21.55
C MET A 105 -8.16 3.48 22.93
N ARG A 106 -7.37 2.39 22.99
CA ARG A 106 -6.60 2.12 24.21
C ARG A 106 -5.48 3.15 24.25
N THR A 107 -5.72 4.23 24.96
CA THR A 107 -4.69 5.18 25.39
C THR A 107 -3.71 4.45 26.31
N LEU A 108 -2.80 3.66 25.75
CA LEU A 108 -1.58 3.26 26.45
C LEU A 108 -0.69 4.49 26.47
N ARG A 109 -0.85 5.33 27.51
CA ARG A 109 0.13 6.36 27.86
C ARG A 109 1.45 5.65 28.20
N SER A 110 2.28 5.39 27.19
CA SER A 110 3.66 4.98 27.43
C SER A 110 4.41 6.19 28.00
N ARG A 111 4.60 6.20 29.32
CA ARG A 111 5.53 7.10 30.00
C ARG A 111 6.96 6.73 29.58
N LYS A 112 7.41 7.20 28.42
CA LYS A 112 8.83 7.45 28.12
C LYS A 112 8.92 8.28 26.84
N ASN A 113 9.39 9.52 27.00
CA ASN A 113 9.71 10.50 25.95
C ASN A 113 10.86 10.03 25.05
N ARG A 114 10.68 8.96 24.29
CA ARG A 114 11.51 8.65 23.13
C ARG A 114 10.61 8.19 21.98
N CYS A 115 10.77 8.84 20.83
CA CYS A 115 10.21 8.50 19.53
C CYS A 115 8.79 9.03 19.20
N PRO A 116 8.64 10.31 18.80
CA PRO A 116 7.39 10.84 18.23
C PRO A 116 7.02 10.19 16.87
N HIS A 117 7.93 9.48 16.20
CA HIS A 117 7.68 8.81 14.92
C HIS A 117 6.79 7.57 15.03
N PHE A 118 6.66 6.95 16.21
CA PHE A 118 5.89 5.69 16.37
C PHE A 118 4.39 5.92 16.61
N ILE A 119 3.99 7.11 17.05
CA ILE A 119 2.60 7.44 17.44
C ILE A 119 1.72 7.80 16.23
N VAL A 120 2.31 8.16 15.09
CA VAL A 120 1.57 8.53 13.86
C VAL A 120 1.07 7.31 13.07
N TRP A 121 1.67 6.13 13.26
CA TRP A 121 1.28 4.88 12.58
C TRP A 121 -0.03 4.26 13.07
N PHE A 122 -0.56 4.74 14.19
CA PHE A 122 -1.82 4.26 14.78
C PHE A 122 -3.06 4.98 14.26
N ARG A 123 -2.92 6.00 13.38
CA ARG A 123 -4.08 6.71 12.85
C ARG A 123 -4.74 5.89 11.74
N ASN A 124 -6.00 5.53 12.02
CA ASN A 124 -7.04 4.98 11.16
C ASN A 124 -6.70 5.00 9.67
N GLY A 125 -6.37 3.83 9.13
CA GLY A 125 -6.28 3.62 7.69
C GLY A 125 -7.31 2.61 7.25
N SER A 126 -7.78 2.73 6.02
CA SER A 126 -8.74 1.80 5.43
C SER A 126 -8.09 0.42 5.28
N PHE A 127 -6.96 0.35 4.58
CA PHE A 127 -6.09 -0.80 4.38
C PHE A 127 -4.66 -0.30 4.08
N ARG A 128 -3.65 -1.18 4.14
CA ARG A 128 -2.27 -0.84 3.73
C ARG A 128 -2.00 -1.49 2.40
N PHE A 129 -1.22 -0.81 1.58
CA PHE A 129 -0.76 -1.36 0.33
C PHE A 129 0.65 -0.88 0.03
N GLY A 130 1.30 -1.56 -0.91
CA GLY A 130 2.61 -1.24 -1.40
C GLY A 130 3.20 -2.38 -2.20
N VAL A 131 4.53 -2.54 -2.13
CA VAL A 131 5.28 -3.53 -2.90
C VAL A 131 6.37 -4.21 -2.08
N THR A 132 6.85 -5.35 -2.58
CA THR A 132 7.99 -6.09 -2.02
C THR A 132 8.83 -6.70 -3.13
N ASN A 133 10.15 -6.84 -2.91
CA ASN A 133 11.01 -7.67 -3.75
C ASN A 133 11.07 -9.14 -3.33
N VAL A 134 10.37 -9.53 -2.25
CA VAL A 134 10.37 -10.89 -1.76
C VAL A 134 9.27 -11.68 -2.43
N ASP A 135 9.64 -12.80 -3.06
CA ASP A 135 8.69 -13.71 -3.69
C ASP A 135 7.73 -14.29 -2.63
N PRO A 136 6.39 -14.13 -2.79
CA PRO A 136 5.40 -14.70 -1.89
C PRO A 136 5.53 -16.22 -1.71
N ALA A 137 6.06 -16.94 -2.69
CA ALA A 137 6.30 -18.38 -2.61
C ALA A 137 7.32 -18.76 -1.52
N SER A 138 8.20 -17.83 -1.12
CA SER A 138 9.18 -18.07 -0.04
C SER A 138 8.53 -18.29 1.33
N PHE A 139 7.26 -17.92 1.51
CA PHE A 139 6.50 -18.13 2.74
C PHE A 139 5.69 -19.43 2.76
N ARG A 140 5.89 -20.35 1.81
CA ARG A 140 5.11 -21.60 1.72
C ARG A 140 5.17 -22.45 2.99
N ASP A 141 6.34 -22.51 3.60
CA ASP A 141 6.61 -23.34 4.78
C ASP A 141 6.84 -22.51 6.05
N ILE A 142 6.52 -21.21 6.01
CA ILE A 142 6.76 -20.25 7.10
C ILE A 142 5.46 -19.50 7.39
N GLU A 143 5.10 -19.35 8.68
CA GLU A 143 3.94 -18.53 9.03
C GLU A 143 4.19 -17.05 8.68
N LEU A 144 3.26 -16.47 7.93
CA LEU A 144 3.32 -15.05 7.59
C LEU A 144 3.23 -14.16 8.85
N PRO A 145 3.91 -13.00 8.86
CA PRO A 145 3.78 -12.03 9.94
C PRO A 145 2.34 -11.56 10.16
N LYS A 146 2.07 -10.99 11.35
CA LYS A 146 0.71 -10.58 11.72
C LYS A 146 0.27 -9.31 11.01
N PHE A 147 1.19 -8.41 10.67
CA PHE A 147 0.91 -7.12 10.03
C PHE A 147 1.94 -6.78 8.94
N ALA A 148 1.58 -5.95 7.96
CA ALA A 148 2.57 -5.40 7.02
C ALA A 148 3.48 -4.36 7.70
N CYS A 149 2.88 -3.46 8.48
CA CYS A 149 3.60 -2.47 9.29
C CYS A 149 3.40 -2.80 10.77
N PRO A 150 4.48 -2.86 11.59
CA PRO A 150 5.89 -2.69 11.22
C PRO A 150 6.60 -3.98 10.77
N ASP A 151 5.97 -5.16 10.89
CA ASP A 151 6.69 -6.44 10.84
C ASP A 151 7.41 -6.74 9.52
N LEU A 152 6.85 -6.29 8.38
CA LEU A 152 7.49 -6.43 7.07
C LEU A 152 8.28 -5.16 6.71
N THR A 153 7.71 -3.97 6.91
CA THR A 153 8.37 -2.71 6.53
C THR A 153 9.59 -2.34 7.40
N SER A 154 9.81 -3.03 8.52
CA SER A 154 11.06 -2.92 9.30
C SER A 154 12.22 -3.71 8.69
N LYS A 155 11.94 -4.58 7.71
CA LYS A 155 12.94 -5.37 6.97
C LYS A 155 13.18 -4.74 5.60
N GLY A 156 14.39 -4.90 5.09
CA GLY A 156 14.70 -4.51 3.71
C GLY A 156 13.86 -5.31 2.71
N GLY A 157 13.49 -4.69 1.58
CA GLY A 157 12.73 -5.34 0.51
C GLY A 157 11.21 -5.25 0.65
N TYR A 158 10.67 -4.45 1.58
CA TYR A 158 9.25 -4.20 1.74
C TYR A 158 8.97 -2.70 1.87
N TRP A 159 8.02 -2.21 1.08
CA TRP A 159 7.56 -0.82 1.10
C TRP A 159 6.04 -0.82 1.16
N ALA A 160 5.44 -0.39 2.27
CA ALA A 160 4.00 -0.30 2.41
C ALA A 160 3.62 0.84 3.34
N LYS A 161 2.44 1.44 3.10
CA LYS A 161 1.88 2.50 3.94
C LYS A 161 0.36 2.40 3.99
N SER A 162 -0.23 2.91 5.06
CA SER A 162 -1.68 2.95 5.24
C SER A 162 -2.32 4.00 4.34
N LEU A 163 -3.42 3.65 3.67
CA LEU A 163 -4.29 4.62 3.01
C LEU A 163 -5.17 5.30 4.07
N ALA A 164 -5.35 6.62 4.00
CA ALA A 164 -6.10 7.39 5.01
C ALA A 164 -7.55 6.90 5.16
N GLU A 165 -8.09 6.89 6.39
CA GLU A 165 -9.45 6.43 6.70
C GLU A 165 -10.56 7.07 5.86
N ARG A 166 -10.41 8.33 5.44
CA ARG A 166 -11.37 9.01 4.55
C ARG A 166 -11.65 8.26 3.24
N PHE A 167 -10.76 7.34 2.87
CA PHE A 167 -10.88 6.47 1.70
C PHE A 167 -11.42 5.07 2.06
N SER A 168 -11.98 4.87 3.25
CA SER A 168 -12.67 3.62 3.66
C SER A 168 -14.09 3.59 3.12
N VAL A 169 -14.25 3.73 1.80
CA VAL A 169 -15.57 3.76 1.15
C VAL A 169 -15.71 2.53 0.26
N GLN A 170 -16.80 1.80 0.43
CA GLN A 170 -17.11 0.68 -0.45
C GLN A 170 -17.24 1.17 -1.89
N GLY A 171 -16.61 0.45 -2.81
CA GLY A 171 -16.55 0.82 -4.23
C GLY A 171 -15.36 1.71 -4.60
N LEU A 172 -14.55 2.17 -3.64
CA LEU A 172 -13.34 2.94 -3.93
C LEU A 172 -12.38 2.13 -4.81
N ILE A 173 -11.85 2.78 -5.86
CA ILE A 173 -10.83 2.22 -6.73
C ILE A 173 -9.52 2.95 -6.47
N LEU A 174 -8.61 2.29 -5.77
CA LEU A 174 -7.22 2.69 -5.68
C LEU A 174 -6.51 2.26 -6.96
N HIS A 175 -5.69 3.13 -7.51
CA HIS A 175 -4.76 2.77 -8.57
C HIS A 175 -3.38 3.32 -8.26
N PHE A 176 -2.34 2.58 -8.62
CA PHE A 176 -0.96 3.01 -8.40
C PHE A 176 -0.03 2.38 -9.45
N PHE A 177 1.15 2.98 -9.62
CA PHE A 177 2.24 2.40 -10.42
C PHE A 177 3.58 2.79 -9.79
N ILE A 178 4.65 2.14 -10.25
CA ILE A 178 6.03 2.43 -9.83
C ILE A 178 6.78 2.92 -11.07
N ASN A 179 7.44 4.07 -10.97
CA ASN A 179 8.30 4.59 -12.03
C ASN A 179 9.71 3.97 -11.97
N ASP A 180 10.52 4.26 -12.98
CA ASP A 180 11.90 3.78 -13.09
C ASP A 180 12.85 4.37 -12.03
N SER A 181 12.45 5.47 -11.38
CA SER A 181 13.18 6.13 -10.31
C SER A 181 12.92 5.49 -8.93
N GLY A 182 12.09 4.44 -8.86
CA GLY A 182 11.76 3.77 -7.60
C GLY A 182 10.76 4.55 -6.75
N GLU A 183 9.92 5.36 -7.38
CA GLU A 183 8.84 6.11 -6.77
C GLU A 183 7.51 5.47 -7.12
N MET A 184 6.67 5.30 -6.10
CA MET A 184 5.33 4.77 -6.25
C MET A 184 4.32 5.91 -6.17
N HIS A 185 3.60 6.13 -7.26
CA HIS A 185 2.55 7.13 -7.36
C HIS A 185 1.18 6.46 -7.25
N TYR A 186 0.22 7.14 -6.64
CA TYR A 186 -1.13 6.60 -6.45
C TYR A 186 -2.21 7.62 -6.80
N GLY A 187 -3.39 7.10 -7.06
CA GLY A 187 -4.61 7.86 -7.25
C GLY A 187 -5.83 7.10 -6.74
N VAL A 188 -6.94 7.80 -6.62
CA VAL A 188 -8.20 7.27 -6.11
C VAL A 188 -9.32 7.70 -7.05
N ASN A 189 -10.13 6.74 -7.50
CA ASN A 189 -11.26 6.95 -8.42
C ASN A 189 -10.85 7.79 -9.65
N GLY A 190 -9.74 7.41 -10.29
CA GLY A 190 -9.16 8.11 -11.44
C GLY A 190 -8.46 9.45 -11.15
N VAL A 191 -8.50 9.95 -9.91
CA VAL A 191 -7.82 11.19 -9.53
C VAL A 191 -6.44 10.89 -8.97
N HIS A 192 -5.39 11.32 -9.67
CA HIS A 192 -4.01 11.25 -9.19
C HIS A 192 -3.84 12.02 -7.87
N LYS A 193 -3.13 11.42 -6.91
CA LYS A 193 -2.86 11.99 -5.58
C LYS A 193 -1.38 12.28 -5.33
N GLY A 194 -0.47 11.81 -6.18
CA GLY A 194 0.96 12.09 -6.10
C GLY A 194 1.78 10.92 -5.56
N LEU A 195 2.99 11.25 -5.07
CA LEU A 195 3.96 10.34 -4.50
C LEU A 195 3.44 9.67 -3.22
N PHE A 196 3.55 8.34 -3.14
CA PHE A 196 3.13 7.55 -1.99
C PHE A 196 4.30 6.96 -1.20
N LEU A 197 5.25 6.35 -1.90
CA LEU A 197 6.46 5.71 -1.37
C LEU A 197 7.63 6.03 -2.31
N SER A 198 8.84 6.10 -1.77
CA SER A 198 10.08 6.31 -2.54
C SER A 198 11.18 5.35 -2.09
N GLY A 199 12.25 5.25 -2.88
CA GLY A 199 13.39 4.38 -2.60
C GLY A 199 13.08 2.89 -2.80
N ILE A 200 12.14 2.57 -3.70
CA ILE A 200 11.81 1.19 -4.08
C ILE A 200 12.92 0.65 -4.99
N ASN A 201 13.41 -0.56 -4.71
CA ASN A 201 14.38 -1.21 -5.58
C ASN A 201 13.68 -1.80 -6.83
N VAL A 202 13.84 -1.09 -7.95
CA VAL A 202 13.29 -1.47 -9.26
C VAL A 202 14.16 -2.45 -10.05
N ASN A 203 15.36 -2.77 -9.54
CA ASN A 203 16.28 -3.72 -10.17
C ASN A 203 15.96 -5.17 -9.84
N SER A 204 14.88 -5.42 -9.11
CA SER A 204 14.42 -6.75 -8.73
C SER A 204 12.91 -6.85 -8.94
N PRO A 205 12.36 -8.05 -9.18
CA PRO A 205 10.92 -8.19 -9.39
C PRO A 205 10.13 -7.64 -8.20
N LEU A 206 9.00 -7.01 -8.47
CA LEU A 206 8.15 -6.38 -7.45
C LEU A 206 6.81 -7.10 -7.39
N TRP A 207 6.38 -7.53 -6.21
CA TRP A 207 5.03 -8.03 -5.96
C TRP A 207 4.24 -6.99 -5.20
N THR A 208 2.95 -6.86 -5.51
CA THR A 208 2.03 -6.07 -4.71
C THR A 208 1.83 -6.74 -3.36
N ILE A 209 1.82 -5.96 -2.29
CA ILE A 209 1.40 -6.38 -0.95
C ILE A 209 0.19 -5.56 -0.51
N VAL A 210 -0.81 -6.23 0.05
CA VAL A 210 -1.99 -5.62 0.66
C VAL A 210 -2.17 -6.20 2.06
N ASP A 211 -2.41 -5.33 3.04
CA ASP A 211 -2.80 -5.71 4.40
C ASP A 211 -4.26 -5.32 4.59
N ILE A 212 -5.16 -6.31 4.59
CA ILE A 212 -6.60 -6.12 4.81
C ILE A 212 -6.83 -6.05 6.32
N TYR A 213 -6.68 -4.84 6.89
CA TYR A 213 -6.86 -4.58 8.31
C TYR A 213 -7.91 -3.49 8.55
N GLY A 214 -8.29 -3.29 9.81
CA GLY A 214 -9.21 -2.21 10.21
C GLY A 214 -10.60 -2.38 9.59
N ASN A 215 -11.13 -1.29 9.04
CA ASN A 215 -12.46 -1.23 8.45
C ASN A 215 -12.55 -1.96 7.11
N SER A 216 -11.45 -2.20 6.38
CA SER A 216 -11.54 -2.97 5.13
C SER A 216 -11.76 -4.45 5.40
N VAL A 217 -12.72 -5.04 4.68
CA VAL A 217 -13.08 -6.46 4.80
C VAL A 217 -12.71 -7.22 3.55
N ALA A 218 -12.91 -6.65 2.36
CA ALA A 218 -12.57 -7.32 1.11
C ALA A 218 -12.02 -6.33 0.08
N VAL A 219 -11.01 -6.77 -0.66
CA VAL A 219 -10.45 -6.05 -1.81
C VAL A 219 -10.39 -6.95 -3.04
N GLU A 220 -10.43 -6.34 -4.22
CA GLU A 220 -10.44 -7.01 -5.52
C GLU A 220 -9.39 -6.38 -6.44
N PHE A 221 -8.58 -7.20 -7.12
CA PHE A 221 -7.86 -6.72 -8.29
C PHE A 221 -8.86 -6.53 -9.43
N VAL A 222 -9.01 -5.28 -9.88
CA VAL A 222 -9.93 -4.92 -10.96
C VAL A 222 -9.58 -5.70 -12.24
N GLY A 223 -10.61 -6.23 -12.90
CA GLY A 223 -10.50 -6.83 -14.22
C GLY A 223 -11.86 -6.99 -14.87
N ASP A 224 -11.87 -7.61 -16.05
CA ASP A 224 -13.06 -7.87 -16.88
C ASP A 224 -14.22 -8.54 -16.14
#